data_AF-A0A224Z4D6-F1
#
_entry.id   AF-A0A224Z4D6-F1
#
_cell.length_a   1.000
_cell.length_b   1.000
_cell.length_c   1.000
_cell.angle_alpha   90.00
_cell.angle_beta   90.00
_cell.angle_gamma   90.00
#
_symmetry.space_group_name_H-M   'P 1'
#
loop_
_entity.id
_entity.type
_entity.pdbx_description
1 polymer ?
#
loop_
_entity_poly.entity_id
_entity_poly.type
_entity_poly.pdbx_seq_one_letter_code
_entity_poly.pdbx_strand_id
1 'polypeptide(L)'
;MEDLSEKNSLSNSDAMTDNSQPSKKPASATDSKDAERAVRKQRRLLEQQKAMDLLKTKSLDGLLVASKHHPTAIVQSLLEFVAPSRPFAVFCSFQEPLVDCYTQLKNAGSAVFLRLTESWLR
;
A
#
# COMPACT_ATOMS: atom_id res chain seq x y z
N MET A 1 -10.56 -14.05 -54.36
CA MET A 1 -10.66 -12.58 -54.32
C MET A 1 -9.52 -12.11 -53.45
N GLU A 2 -8.37 -11.93 -54.10
CA GLU A 2 -7.19 -11.26 -53.56
C GLU A 2 -7.49 -9.77 -53.32
N ASP A 3 -6.68 -9.15 -52.45
CA ASP A 3 -6.04 -7.83 -52.59
C ASP A 3 -5.59 -7.38 -51.16
N LEU A 4 -4.44 -6.79 -50.84
CA LEU A 4 -3.22 -6.28 -51.50
C LEU A 4 -2.19 -6.12 -50.35
N SER A 5 -1.01 -6.74 -50.42
CA SER A 5 0.26 -6.07 -50.70
C SER A 5 0.53 -4.74 -49.97
N GLU A 6 1.54 -4.74 -49.09
CA GLU A 6 2.58 -3.70 -49.12
C GLU A 6 3.90 -4.30 -48.64
N LYS A 7 4.79 -4.50 -49.62
CA LYS A 7 6.21 -4.79 -49.44
C LYS A 7 6.90 -3.46 -49.21
N ASN A 8 7.79 -3.37 -48.22
CA ASN A 8 8.92 -2.46 -48.35
C ASN A 8 10.22 -3.18 -47.93
N SER A 9 10.92 -3.63 -48.95
CA SER A 9 12.30 -4.08 -48.92
C SER A 9 13.23 -2.88 -48.96
N LEU A 10 14.12 -2.74 -47.99
CA LEU A 10 15.40 -2.07 -48.17
C LEU A 10 16.44 -2.84 -47.36
N SER A 11 17.13 -3.72 -48.07
CA SER A 11 18.41 -4.29 -47.68
C SER A 11 19.46 -3.18 -47.61
N ASN A 12 20.30 -3.22 -46.59
CA ASN A 12 21.70 -2.85 -46.76
C ASN A 12 22.56 -3.77 -45.91
N SER A 13 23.39 -4.53 -46.61
CA SER A 13 24.51 -5.30 -46.11
C SER A 13 25.65 -4.36 -45.74
N ASP A 14 26.27 -4.55 -44.59
CA ASP A 14 27.71 -4.35 -44.43
C ASP A 14 28.24 -5.27 -43.34
N ALA A 15 29.31 -5.96 -43.70
CA ALA A 15 30.02 -6.93 -42.89
C ALA A 15 30.79 -6.24 -41.76
N MET A 16 30.92 -6.91 -40.59
CA MET A 16 32.22 -7.07 -39.92
C MET A 16 32.09 -8.00 -38.71
N THR A 17 32.87 -9.07 -38.78
CA THR A 17 33.26 -9.94 -37.66
C THR A 17 34.01 -9.12 -36.62
N ASP A 18 33.58 -9.14 -35.35
CA ASP A 18 34.55 -9.16 -34.25
C ASP A 18 34.01 -9.86 -33.00
N ASN A 19 34.83 -10.79 -32.56
CA ASN A 19 34.72 -11.69 -31.44
C ASN A 19 34.86 -10.89 -30.13
N SER A 20 33.74 -10.61 -29.46
CA SER A 20 33.76 -10.18 -28.06
C SER A 20 33.24 -11.31 -27.16
N GLN A 21 34.18 -11.96 -26.49
CA GLN A 21 33.94 -12.96 -25.44
C GLN A 21 32.80 -12.52 -24.51
N PRO A 22 31.81 -13.37 -24.21
CA PRO A 22 30.98 -13.16 -23.04
C PRO A 22 31.89 -13.41 -21.84
N SER A 23 32.39 -12.33 -21.24
CA SER A 23 32.97 -12.36 -19.91
C SER A 23 31.91 -12.95 -18.97
N LYS A 24 32.02 -14.26 -18.70
CA LYS A 24 31.23 -15.00 -17.72
C LYS A 24 31.48 -14.36 -16.36
N LYS A 25 30.70 -13.33 -16.03
CA LYS A 25 30.44 -12.96 -14.64
C LYS A 25 29.86 -14.22 -13.96
N PRO A 26 30.28 -14.56 -12.74
CA PRO A 26 29.92 -15.83 -12.12
C PRO A 26 28.39 -15.87 -11.92
N ALA A 27 27.70 -16.69 -12.72
CA ALA A 27 26.25 -16.83 -12.73
C ALA A 27 25.67 -17.16 -11.34
N SER A 28 26.47 -17.78 -10.47
CA SER A 28 26.07 -18.18 -9.12
C SER A 28 25.71 -17.00 -8.19
N ALA A 29 26.33 -15.83 -8.37
CA ALA A 29 26.12 -14.69 -7.49
C ALA A 29 24.86 -13.87 -7.84
N THR A 30 24.42 -13.90 -9.09
CA THR A 30 23.18 -13.22 -9.56
C THR A 30 21.95 -14.07 -9.27
N ASP A 31 22.02 -15.38 -9.51
CA ASP A 31 20.90 -16.30 -9.27
C ASP A 31 20.52 -16.38 -7.78
N SER A 32 21.52 -16.35 -6.89
CA SER A 32 21.29 -16.32 -5.45
C SER A 32 20.61 -15.03 -4.98
N LYS A 33 20.91 -13.87 -5.59
CA LYS A 33 20.30 -12.58 -5.23
C LYS A 33 18.87 -12.48 -5.73
N ASP A 34 18.58 -12.99 -6.92
CA ASP A 34 17.25 -12.95 -7.49
C ASP A 34 16.31 -13.97 -6.82
N ALA A 35 16.83 -15.15 -6.44
CA ALA A 35 16.10 -16.09 -5.59
C ALA A 35 15.74 -15.47 -4.22
N GLU A 36 16.69 -14.77 -3.57
CA GLU A 36 16.43 -14.09 -2.30
C GLU A 36 15.38 -12.97 -2.43
N ARG A 37 15.41 -12.21 -3.52
CA ARG A 37 14.40 -11.19 -3.84
C ARG A 37 13.02 -11.83 -4.06
N ALA A 38 12.94 -12.95 -4.77
CA ALA A 38 11.68 -13.67 -5.00
C ALA A 38 11.07 -14.16 -3.68
N VAL A 39 11.88 -14.73 -2.78
CA VAL A 39 11.43 -15.16 -1.44
C VAL A 39 10.93 -13.96 -0.61
N ARG A 40 11.65 -12.83 -0.61
CA ARG A 40 11.21 -11.60 0.07
C ARG A 40 9.88 -11.09 -0.48
N LYS A 41 9.70 -11.12 -1.81
CA LYS A 41 8.45 -10.71 -2.47
C LYS A 41 7.30 -11.64 -2.08
N GLN A 42 7.52 -12.94 -2.12
CA GLN A 42 6.51 -13.93 -1.74
C GLN A 42 6.07 -13.75 -0.28
N ARG A 43 7.02 -13.52 0.64
CA ARG A 43 6.71 -13.26 2.05
C ARG A 43 5.83 -12.02 2.22
N ARG A 44 6.17 -10.91 1.55
CA ARG A 44 5.35 -9.67 1.59
C ARG A 44 3.93 -9.92 1.09
N LEU A 45 3.78 -10.68 0.01
CA LEU A 45 2.46 -10.99 -0.56
C LEU A 45 1.62 -11.85 0.40
N LEU A 46 2.23 -12.84 1.05
CA LEU A 46 1.55 -13.66 2.06
C LEU A 46 1.15 -12.84 3.30
N GLU A 47 2.00 -11.92 3.77
CA GLU A 47 1.68 -11.02 4.88
C GLU A 47 0.53 -10.06 4.54
N GLN A 48 0.54 -9.50 3.32
CA GLN A 48 -0.55 -8.65 2.83
C GLN A 48 -1.87 -9.41 2.73
N GLN A 49 -1.84 -10.63 2.20
CA GLN A 49 -3.03 -11.48 2.11
C GLN A 49 -3.64 -11.75 3.50
N LYS A 50 -2.78 -12.11 4.48
CA LYS A 50 -3.22 -12.30 5.87
C LYS A 50 -3.85 -11.04 6.45
N ALA A 51 -3.23 -9.87 6.25
CA ALA A 51 -3.77 -8.61 6.73
C ALA A 51 -5.14 -8.28 6.09
N MET A 52 -5.28 -8.53 4.79
CA MET A 52 -6.56 -8.36 4.10
C MET A 52 -7.65 -9.28 4.64
N ASP A 53 -7.33 -10.54 4.93
CA ASP A 53 -8.30 -11.51 5.46
C ASP A 53 -8.74 -11.14 6.88
N LEU A 54 -7.85 -10.59 7.70
CA LEU A 54 -8.21 -10.02 9.00
C LEU A 54 -9.16 -8.82 8.86
N LEU A 55 -8.87 -7.89 7.95
CA LEU A 55 -9.73 -6.71 7.72
C LEU A 55 -11.12 -7.09 7.20
N LYS A 56 -11.23 -8.10 6.32
CA LYS A 56 -12.53 -8.59 5.81
C LYS A 56 -13.45 -9.09 6.91
N THR A 57 -12.91 -9.56 8.03
CA THR A 57 -13.70 -10.07 9.16
C THR A 57 -14.47 -8.93 9.87
N LYS A 58 -14.03 -7.67 9.72
CA LYS A 58 -14.63 -6.46 10.33
C LYS A 58 -14.86 -6.59 11.84
N SER A 59 -13.97 -7.31 12.51
CA SER A 59 -14.09 -7.66 13.93
C SER A 59 -12.87 -7.21 14.75
N LEU A 60 -12.25 -6.10 14.38
CA LEU A 60 -11.10 -5.58 15.13
C LEU A 60 -11.53 -5.02 16.49
N ASP A 61 -10.69 -5.22 17.50
CA ASP A 61 -10.98 -4.83 18.88
C ASP A 61 -10.76 -3.35 19.19
N GLY A 62 -10.17 -2.58 18.26
CA GLY A 62 -10.00 -1.14 18.39
C GLY A 62 -9.18 -0.53 17.27
N LEU A 63 -9.11 0.81 17.27
CA LEU A 63 -8.43 1.59 16.24
C LEU A 63 -7.60 2.73 16.87
N LEU A 64 -6.33 2.85 16.48
CA LEU A 64 -5.46 3.98 16.82
C LEU A 64 -5.00 4.67 15.54
N VAL A 65 -5.28 5.96 15.43
CA VAL A 65 -4.84 6.78 14.29
C VAL A 65 -3.89 7.85 14.78
N ALA A 66 -2.63 7.81 14.32
CA ALA A 66 -1.63 8.84 14.56
C ALA A 66 -0.88 9.10 13.25
N SER A 67 -1.31 10.09 12.48
CA SER A 67 -0.74 10.40 11.17
C SER A 67 -0.63 11.90 10.94
N LYS A 68 0.13 12.30 9.92
CA LYS A 68 0.23 13.70 9.48
C LYS A 68 -0.92 14.13 8.55
N HIS A 69 -1.82 13.21 8.20
CA HIS A 69 -2.95 13.47 7.32
C HIS A 69 -4.18 13.92 8.13
N HIS A 70 -5.16 14.48 7.42
CA HIS A 70 -6.42 14.88 8.04
C HIS A 70 -7.14 13.65 8.65
N PRO A 71 -7.48 13.66 9.95
CA PRO A 71 -7.96 12.47 10.66
C PRO A 71 -9.30 11.96 10.13
N THR A 72 -10.22 12.87 9.77
CA THR A 72 -11.58 12.52 9.34
C THR A 72 -11.64 11.44 8.26
N ALA A 73 -10.90 11.62 7.16
CA ALA A 73 -10.95 10.69 6.04
C ALA A 73 -10.48 9.29 6.43
N ILE A 74 -9.40 9.23 7.22
CA ILE A 74 -8.84 7.96 7.70
C ILE A 74 -9.81 7.27 8.64
N VAL A 75 -10.35 7.98 9.61
CA VAL A 75 -11.24 7.40 10.63
C VAL A 75 -12.52 6.90 9.96
N GLN A 76 -13.14 7.67 9.08
CA GLN A 76 -14.36 7.24 8.38
C GLN A 76 -14.17 5.96 7.56
N SER A 77 -13.02 5.81 6.90
CA SER A 77 -12.71 4.60 6.13
C SER A 77 -12.28 3.42 7.00
N LEU A 78 -11.64 3.65 8.15
CA LEU A 78 -11.12 2.55 8.98
C LEU A 78 -12.11 2.08 10.06
N LEU A 79 -13.07 2.92 10.45
CA LEU A 79 -14.03 2.58 11.50
C LEU A 79 -14.92 1.40 11.11
N GLU A 80 -15.16 1.15 9.82
CA GLU A 80 -15.97 0.02 9.34
C GLU A 80 -15.34 -1.36 9.61
N PHE A 81 -14.04 -1.42 9.90
CA PHE A 81 -13.33 -2.68 10.21
C PHE A 81 -13.34 -3.01 11.70
N VAL A 82 -13.80 -2.08 12.53
CA VAL A 82 -13.84 -2.20 13.99
C VAL A 82 -15.19 -2.78 14.42
N ALA A 83 -15.17 -3.76 15.32
CA ALA A 83 -16.41 -4.32 15.85
C ALA A 83 -17.22 -3.26 16.63
N PRO A 84 -18.55 -3.42 16.75
CA PRO A 84 -19.37 -2.53 17.58
C PRO A 84 -18.89 -2.49 19.04
N SER A 85 -19.08 -1.35 19.71
CA SER A 85 -18.72 -1.17 21.13
C SER A 85 -17.23 -1.41 21.43
N ARG A 86 -16.35 -1.09 20.48
CA ARG A 86 -14.89 -1.12 20.65
C ARG A 86 -14.31 0.30 20.73
N PRO A 87 -13.26 0.52 21.52
CA PRO A 87 -12.64 1.82 21.65
C PRO A 87 -11.84 2.19 20.40
N PHE A 88 -11.76 3.49 20.13
CA PHE A 88 -10.82 4.04 19.17
C PHE A 88 -10.20 5.33 19.72
N ALA A 89 -9.00 5.66 19.25
CA ALA A 89 -8.27 6.86 19.62
C ALA A 89 -7.66 7.51 18.38
N VAL A 90 -7.74 8.83 18.32
CA VAL A 90 -7.23 9.62 17.20
C VAL A 90 -6.35 10.72 17.76
N PHE A 91 -5.09 10.73 17.33
CA PHE A 91 -4.11 11.74 17.66
C PHE A 91 -3.87 12.66 16.46
N CYS A 92 -3.82 13.96 16.73
CA CYS A 92 -3.38 14.98 15.78
C CYS A 92 -2.56 16.03 16.53
N SER A 93 -1.59 16.63 15.86
CA SER A 93 -0.77 17.72 16.42
C SER A 93 -1.56 19.01 16.66
N PHE A 94 -2.69 19.18 15.99
CA PHE A 94 -3.53 20.37 16.05
C PHE A 94 -4.94 19.99 16.51
N GLN A 95 -5.59 20.91 17.23
CA GLN A 95 -6.93 20.68 17.74
C GLN A 95 -8.00 20.84 16.66
N GLU A 96 -7.85 21.76 15.71
CA GLU A 96 -8.90 22.05 14.72
C GLU A 96 -9.31 20.81 13.89
N PRO A 97 -8.37 19.99 13.35
CA PRO A 97 -8.74 18.79 12.61
C PRO A 97 -9.48 17.74 13.45
N LEU A 98 -9.23 17.70 14.77
CA LEU A 98 -9.94 16.80 15.69
C LEU A 98 -11.37 17.29 15.97
N VAL A 99 -11.58 18.61 16.03
CA VAL A 99 -12.92 19.21 16.18
C VAL A 99 -13.77 18.95 14.94
N ASP A 100 -13.19 19.07 13.75
CA ASP A 100 -13.87 18.74 12.50
C ASP A 100 -14.23 17.25 12.45
N CYS A 101 -13.29 16.38 12.79
CA CYS A 101 -13.52 14.93 12.86
C CYS A 101 -14.60 14.58 13.89
N TYR A 102 -14.58 15.19 15.07
CA TYR A 102 -15.60 15.03 16.11
C TYR A 102 -17.00 15.38 15.59
N THR A 103 -17.13 16.52 14.92
CA THR A 103 -18.41 16.99 14.38
C THR A 103 -18.94 16.02 13.32
N GLN A 104 -18.08 15.54 12.42
CA GLN A 104 -18.48 14.58 11.40
C GLN A 104 -18.89 13.22 11.99
N LEU A 105 -18.15 12.71 12.98
CA LEU A 105 -18.50 11.46 13.67
C LEU A 105 -19.81 11.58 14.44
N LYS A 106 -20.05 12.72 15.08
CA LYS A 106 -21.30 13.01 15.79
C LYS A 106 -22.49 13.08 14.82
N ASN A 107 -22.34 13.77 13.69
CA ASN A 107 -23.39 13.90 12.69
C ASN A 107 -23.72 12.57 12.00
N ALA A 108 -22.71 11.73 11.76
CA ALA A 108 -22.88 10.41 11.17
C ALA A 108 -23.48 9.37 12.15
N GLY A 109 -23.49 9.66 13.46
CA GLY A 109 -23.97 8.73 14.48
C GLY A 109 -23.14 7.45 14.62
N SER A 110 -21.93 7.42 14.07
CA SER A 110 -21.09 6.21 13.99
C SER A 110 -20.30 5.93 15.27
N ALA A 111 -20.26 6.88 16.21
CA ALA A 111 -19.52 6.77 17.46
C ALA A 111 -20.29 7.37 18.63
N VAL A 112 -20.06 6.82 19.82
CA VAL A 112 -20.65 7.26 21.08
C VAL A 112 -19.55 7.64 22.06
N PHE A 113 -19.88 8.43 23.08
CA PHE A 113 -18.94 8.86 24.12
C PHE A 113 -17.67 9.53 23.55
N LEU A 114 -17.85 10.34 22.50
CA LEU A 114 -16.75 11.10 21.90
C LEU A 114 -16.20 12.11 22.93
N ARG A 115 -14.88 12.13 23.09
CA ARG A 115 -14.17 13.02 24.01
C ARG A 115 -12.92 13.59 23.33
N LEU A 116 -12.75 14.90 23.40
CA LEU A 116 -11.49 15.57 23.06
C LEU A 116 -10.70 15.81 24.35
N THR A 117 -9.45 15.39 24.37
CA THR A 117 -8.56 15.52 25.53
C THR A 117 -7.17 15.97 25.12
N GLU A 118 -6.55 16.77 25.98
CA GLU A 118 -5.16 17.18 25.88
C GLU A 118 -4.46 16.90 27.22
N SER A 119 -3.24 16.35 27.16
CA SER A 119 -2.45 16.03 28.35
C SER A 119 -1.20 16.90 28.40
N TRP A 120 -0.96 17.55 29.54
CA TRP A 120 0.18 18.42 29.79
C TRP A 120 1.14 17.74 30.78
N LEU A 121 2.43 17.70 30.45
CA LEU A 121 3.50 17.30 31.38
C LEU A 121 4.21 18.56 31.86
N ARG A 122 4.31 18.77 33.17
CA ARG A 122 4.98 19.91 33.81
C ARG A 122 6.27 19.45 34.47
#